data_AF-A0A1Y1X8A9-F1
#
_entry.id   AF-A0A1Y1X8A9-F1
#
_cell.length_a   1.000
_cell.length_b   1.000
_cell.length_c   1.000
_cell.angle_alpha   90.00
_cell.angle_beta   90.00
_cell.angle_gamma   90.00
#
_symmetry.space_group_name_H-M   'P 1'
#
loop_
_entity.id
_entity.type
_entity.pdbx_description
1 polymer ?
#
loop_
_entity_poly.entity_id
_entity_poly.type
_entity_poly.pdbx_seq_one_letter_code
_entity_poly.pdbx_strand_id
1 'polypeptide(L)'
;MYSNIFRELYDLVLNGNLTNEENNVFRLITDDNVSELDKYLGRNNISLKQINSSGDKTGFDVLILALKTKASLDMIKYIVNKTPYKDLNYGLVKDKNNFEVPLFIAIANNDFQVADYLISKGASLEYNFKSEPWNTGTDYVNINKSNNLPYYSMEGQGLDLDYYYNINANLLDYLREYKRLNKHNKKYIENKGLRVDINLHEKKADDYRERLIKKYMMN
;
A
#
# COMPACT_ATOMS: atom_id res chain seq x y z
N MET A 1 16.52 -12.11 13.44
CA MET A 1 15.32 -12.28 12.61
C MET A 1 15.30 -11.09 11.65
N TYR A 2 15.68 -11.28 10.39
CA TYR A 2 15.64 -10.17 9.42
C TYR A 2 14.22 -9.63 9.35
N SER A 3 14.04 -8.30 9.35
CA SER A 3 12.72 -7.69 9.28
C SER A 3 12.02 -8.16 7.99
N ASN A 4 10.69 -8.32 8.01
CA ASN A 4 9.92 -8.64 6.80
C ASN A 4 10.23 -7.67 5.64
N ILE A 5 10.64 -6.44 5.95
CA ILE A 5 11.10 -5.43 4.99
C ILE A 5 12.34 -5.94 4.23
N PHE A 6 13.33 -6.54 4.90
CA PHE A 6 14.51 -7.09 4.21
C PHE A 6 14.13 -8.19 3.23
N ARG A 7 13.19 -9.08 3.59
CA ARG A 7 12.72 -10.14 2.69
C ARG A 7 11.92 -9.59 1.51
N GLU A 8 11.06 -8.59 1.74
CA GLU A 8 10.31 -7.93 0.67
C GLU A 8 11.19 -7.11 -0.29
N LEU A 9 12.23 -6.47 0.23
CA LEU A 9 13.24 -5.77 -0.58
C LEU A 9 14.14 -6.77 -1.33
N TYR A 10 14.44 -7.90 -0.71
CA TYR A 10 15.19 -9.02 -1.32
C TYR A 10 14.39 -9.67 -2.45
N ASP A 11 13.07 -9.85 -2.31
CA ASP A 11 12.19 -10.39 -3.35
C ASP A 11 12.03 -9.42 -4.56
N LEU A 12 12.08 -8.10 -4.33
CA LEU A 12 12.12 -7.11 -5.42
C LEU A 12 13.43 -7.20 -6.22
N VAL A 13 14.57 -7.41 -5.54
CA VAL A 13 15.91 -7.42 -6.16
C VAL A 13 16.25 -8.78 -6.81
N LEU A 14 15.83 -9.92 -6.23
CA LEU A 14 16.26 -11.25 -6.70
C LEU A 14 15.32 -11.96 -7.66
N ASN A 15 14.06 -11.53 -7.78
CA ASN A 15 13.14 -12.13 -8.75
C ASN A 15 13.41 -11.67 -10.20
N GLY A 16 14.48 -10.91 -10.46
CA GLY A 16 14.95 -10.56 -11.81
C GLY A 16 14.03 -9.61 -12.58
N ASN A 17 13.08 -8.97 -11.90
CA ASN A 17 12.07 -8.15 -12.55
C ASN A 17 12.47 -6.68 -12.70
N LEU A 18 13.45 -6.19 -11.94
CA LEU A 18 13.89 -4.79 -12.05
C LEU A 18 14.88 -4.59 -13.19
N THR A 19 14.73 -3.50 -13.94
CA THR A 19 15.75 -3.05 -14.90
C THR A 19 17.01 -2.60 -14.19
N ASN A 20 18.11 -2.42 -14.94
CA ASN A 20 19.34 -1.88 -14.38
C ASN A 20 19.15 -0.47 -13.80
N GLU A 21 18.29 0.34 -14.43
CA GLU A 21 17.93 1.67 -13.96
C GLU A 21 17.13 1.61 -12.66
N GLU A 22 16.10 0.76 -12.58
CA GLU A 22 15.30 0.57 -11.37
C GLU A 22 16.17 0.09 -10.20
N ASN A 23 17.09 -0.86 -10.43
CA ASN A 23 18.02 -1.36 -9.42
C ASN A 23 18.95 -0.26 -8.88
N ASN A 24 19.49 0.59 -9.76
CA ASN A 24 20.36 1.69 -9.35
C ASN A 24 19.59 2.75 -8.55
N VAL A 25 18.39 3.12 -9.01
CA VAL A 25 17.50 4.04 -8.29
C VAL A 25 17.13 3.46 -6.92
N PHE A 26 16.77 2.19 -6.86
CA PHE A 26 16.47 1.47 -5.62
C PHE A 26 17.62 1.55 -4.62
N ARG A 27 18.85 1.25 -5.06
CA ARG A 27 20.03 1.31 -4.21
C ARG A 27 20.26 2.73 -3.69
N LEU A 28 20.20 3.74 -4.57
CA LEU A 28 20.44 5.14 -4.18
C LEU A 28 19.38 5.70 -3.22
N ILE A 29 18.13 5.25 -3.32
CA ILE A 29 17.06 5.56 -2.37
C ILE A 29 17.30 4.87 -1.03
N THR A 30 17.72 3.59 -1.06
CA THR A 30 18.02 2.82 0.15
C THR A 30 19.24 3.37 0.89
N ASP A 31 20.22 3.86 0.15
CA ASP A 31 21.41 4.55 0.67
C ASP A 31 21.09 5.99 1.14
N ASP A 32 19.85 6.46 0.96
CA ASP A 32 19.35 7.79 1.33
C ASP A 32 20.20 8.97 0.80
N ASN A 33 20.80 8.79 -0.38
CA ASN A 33 21.74 9.75 -0.97
C ASN A 33 21.09 10.56 -2.09
N VAL A 34 20.39 11.64 -1.72
CA VAL A 34 19.68 12.53 -2.66
C VAL A 34 20.62 13.10 -3.73
N SER A 35 21.84 13.50 -3.35
CA SER A 35 22.79 14.11 -4.29
C SER A 35 23.26 13.12 -5.35
N GLU A 36 23.57 11.88 -4.96
CA GLU A 36 24.01 10.87 -5.93
C GLU A 36 22.85 10.36 -6.79
N LEU A 37 21.62 10.32 -6.25
CA LEU A 37 20.42 10.06 -7.05
C LEU A 37 20.22 11.13 -8.13
N ASP A 38 20.27 12.42 -7.80
CA ASP A 38 20.10 13.51 -8.78
C ASP A 38 21.22 13.48 -9.85
N LYS A 39 22.48 13.24 -9.45
CA LYS A 39 23.60 13.06 -10.39
C LYS A 39 23.40 11.86 -11.30
N TYR A 40 22.97 10.72 -10.77
CA TYR A 40 22.74 9.51 -11.54
C TYR A 40 21.65 9.74 -12.59
N LEU A 41 20.52 10.33 -12.19
CA LEU A 41 19.41 10.65 -13.10
C LEU A 41 19.86 11.61 -14.21
N GLY A 42 20.62 12.66 -13.87
CA GLY A 42 21.15 13.61 -14.85
C GLY A 42 22.15 13.00 -15.83
N ARG A 43 23.12 12.21 -15.34
CA ARG A 43 24.13 11.55 -16.19
C ARG A 43 23.54 10.57 -17.19
N ASN A 44 22.49 9.86 -16.78
CA ASN A 44 21.85 8.85 -17.62
C ASN A 44 20.66 9.40 -18.43
N ASN A 45 20.33 10.69 -18.27
CA ASN A 45 19.17 11.33 -18.90
C ASN A 45 17.84 10.60 -18.60
N ILE A 46 17.67 10.22 -17.34
CA ILE A 46 16.50 9.48 -16.83
C ILE A 46 15.72 10.39 -15.90
N SER A 47 14.39 10.38 -16.02
CA SER A 47 13.50 11.01 -15.02
C SER A 47 12.88 9.95 -14.10
N LEU A 48 12.64 10.31 -12.83
CA LEU A 48 11.91 9.43 -11.91
C LEU A 48 10.51 9.11 -12.41
N LYS A 49 9.86 10.01 -13.16
CA LYS A 49 8.58 9.75 -13.82
C LYS A 49 8.64 8.55 -14.78
N GLN A 50 9.73 8.42 -15.55
CA GLN A 50 9.91 7.29 -16.48
C GLN A 50 10.17 5.98 -15.73
N ILE A 51 10.86 6.06 -14.59
CA ILE A 51 11.16 4.89 -13.74
C ILE A 51 9.93 4.45 -12.94
N ASN A 52 9.09 5.39 -12.52
CA ASN A 52 7.88 5.16 -11.74
C ASN A 52 6.80 4.49 -12.61
N SER A 53 7.00 3.20 -12.89
CA SER A 53 6.18 2.38 -13.76
C SER A 53 5.01 1.79 -12.97
N SER A 54 3.99 2.60 -12.72
CA SER A 54 2.68 2.10 -12.31
C SER A 54 2.00 1.48 -13.53
N GLY A 55 2.16 0.18 -13.77
CA GLY A 55 1.60 -0.44 -14.97
C GLY A 55 1.85 -1.93 -15.09
N ASP A 56 2.84 -2.35 -15.87
CA ASP A 56 2.60 -3.60 -16.61
C ASP A 56 3.53 -4.78 -16.29
N LYS A 57 4.60 -4.63 -15.48
CA LYS A 57 5.51 -5.77 -15.18
C LYS A 57 6.15 -5.80 -13.79
N THR A 58 6.53 -4.66 -13.21
CA THR A 58 7.36 -4.62 -11.99
C THR A 58 6.64 -4.10 -10.75
N GLY A 59 5.60 -3.29 -10.93
CA GLY A 59 4.94 -2.58 -9.82
C GLY A 59 5.86 -1.58 -9.13
N PHE A 60 6.92 -1.10 -9.81
CA PHE A 60 7.92 -0.24 -9.22
C PHE A 60 7.39 1.21 -9.05
N ASP A 61 7.00 1.53 -7.83
CA ASP A 61 6.66 2.90 -7.42
C ASP A 61 7.72 3.45 -6.46
N VAL A 62 8.34 4.53 -6.92
CA VAL A 62 9.52 5.13 -6.30
C VAL A 62 9.20 5.68 -4.90
N LEU A 63 8.00 6.25 -4.72
CA LEU A 63 7.57 6.82 -3.44
C LEU A 63 7.23 5.71 -2.45
N ILE A 64 6.45 4.70 -2.87
CA ILE A 64 6.12 3.54 -2.03
C ILE A 64 7.41 2.83 -1.59
N LEU A 65 8.38 2.65 -2.50
CA LEU A 65 9.68 2.10 -2.16
C LEU A 65 10.38 2.90 -1.07
N ALA A 66 10.52 4.22 -1.27
CA ALA A 66 11.22 5.09 -0.32
C ALA A 66 10.55 5.09 1.07
N LEU A 67 9.22 4.99 1.12
CA LEU A 67 8.47 4.89 2.37
C LEU A 67 8.72 3.55 3.09
N LYS A 68 8.84 2.46 2.34
CA LYS A 68 9.11 1.12 2.89
C LYS A 68 10.53 0.98 3.41
N THR A 69 11.50 1.59 2.73
CA THR A 69 12.91 1.63 3.17
C THR A 69 13.14 2.67 4.27
N LYS A 70 12.12 3.47 4.64
CA LYS A 70 12.21 4.56 5.62
C LYS A 70 13.28 5.59 5.23
N ALA A 71 13.33 5.94 3.95
CA ALA A 71 14.18 7.01 3.45
C ALA A 71 13.87 8.34 4.17
N SER A 72 14.85 9.24 4.23
CA SER A 72 14.68 10.53 4.91
C SER A 72 13.55 11.37 4.31
N LEU A 73 13.02 12.28 5.11
CA LEU A 73 12.07 13.29 4.64
C LEU A 73 12.60 14.07 3.42
N ASP A 74 13.91 14.31 3.32
CA ASP A 74 14.50 15.02 2.18
C ASP A 74 14.50 14.17 0.91
N MET A 75 14.76 12.87 1.01
CA MET A 75 14.56 11.94 -0.10
C MET A 75 13.09 11.87 -0.52
N ILE A 76 12.15 11.79 0.42
CA ILE A 76 10.71 11.80 0.12
C ILE A 76 10.31 13.11 -0.59
N LYS A 77 10.75 14.26 -0.09
CA LYS A 77 10.51 15.56 -0.74
C LYS A 77 11.08 15.58 -2.16
N TYR A 78 12.30 15.10 -2.34
CA TYR A 78 12.95 15.02 -3.64
C TYR A 78 12.14 14.18 -4.62
N ILE A 79 11.72 12.98 -4.22
CA ILE A 79 10.91 12.07 -5.05
C ILE A 79 9.56 12.70 -5.40
N VAL A 80 8.80 13.21 -4.43
CA VAL A 80 7.49 13.84 -4.67
C VAL A 80 7.60 15.05 -5.62
N ASN A 81 8.69 15.81 -5.55
CA ASN A 81 8.89 16.97 -6.43
C ASN A 81 9.34 16.57 -7.84
N LYS A 82 10.10 15.48 -8.00
CA LYS A 82 10.67 15.03 -9.29
C LYS A 82 9.80 14.01 -10.03
N THR A 83 8.90 13.33 -9.32
CA THR A 83 7.86 12.47 -9.88
C THR A 83 6.54 13.21 -9.76
N PRO A 84 6.02 13.84 -10.84
CA PRO A 84 4.76 14.58 -10.78
C PRO A 84 3.58 13.62 -10.69
N TYR A 85 3.32 13.10 -9.49
CA TYR A 85 2.14 12.31 -9.16
C TYR A 85 0.89 13.15 -9.44
N LYS A 86 -0.15 12.51 -10.01
CA LYS A 86 -1.45 13.17 -10.25
C LYS A 86 -2.07 13.63 -8.92
N ASP A 87 -2.00 12.75 -7.93
CA ASP A 87 -2.37 12.98 -6.54
C ASP A 87 -1.61 11.97 -5.65
N LEU A 88 -1.72 12.11 -4.33
CA LEU A 88 -1.11 11.20 -3.35
C LEU A 88 -2.15 10.27 -2.69
N ASN A 89 -3.34 10.18 -3.28
CA ASN A 89 -4.45 9.34 -2.84
C ASN A 89 -4.56 8.13 -3.80
N TYR A 90 -3.48 7.35 -3.86
CA TYR A 90 -3.40 6.16 -4.70
C TYR A 90 -2.89 4.97 -3.88
N GLY A 91 -3.01 3.78 -4.46
CA GLY A 91 -2.33 2.61 -3.93
C GLY A 91 -2.05 1.58 -5.00
N LEU A 92 -1.19 0.62 -4.67
CA LEU A 92 -0.84 -0.50 -5.52
C LEU A 92 -1.25 -1.80 -4.84
N VAL A 93 -1.77 -2.74 -5.62
CA VAL A 93 -1.93 -4.11 -5.17
C VAL A 93 -0.63 -4.84 -5.49
N LYS A 94 0.02 -5.38 -4.46
CA LYS A 94 1.23 -6.19 -4.61
C LYS A 94 0.88 -7.65 -4.85
N ASP A 95 -0.10 -8.14 -4.09
CA ASP A 95 -0.64 -9.49 -4.22
C ASP A 95 -2.04 -9.56 -3.58
N LYS A 96 -2.68 -10.72 -3.67
CA LYS A 96 -4.02 -11.00 -3.12
C LYS A 96 -4.20 -10.71 -1.62
N ASN A 97 -3.14 -10.51 -0.87
CA ASN A 97 -3.20 -10.21 0.56
C ASN A 97 -2.53 -8.88 0.90
N ASN A 98 -2.05 -8.13 -0.10
CA ASN A 98 -1.21 -6.98 0.16
C ASN A 98 -1.45 -5.83 -0.81
N PHE A 99 -1.75 -4.65 -0.26
CA PHE A 99 -1.81 -3.40 -0.99
C PHE A 99 -1.01 -2.33 -0.25
N GLU A 100 -0.62 -1.28 -0.98
CA GLU A 100 0.31 -0.27 -0.51
C GLU A 100 -0.24 1.11 -0.87
N VAL A 101 -0.51 1.93 0.14
CA VAL A 101 -0.98 3.33 -0.01
C VAL A 101 0.06 4.23 0.68
N PRO A 102 0.60 5.26 0.01
CA PRO A 102 1.72 6.06 0.52
C PRO A 102 1.49 6.59 1.95
N LEU A 103 0.36 7.26 2.17
CA LEU A 103 0.04 7.82 3.49
C LEU A 103 -0.13 6.73 4.55
N PHE A 104 -0.69 5.57 4.18
CA PHE A 104 -0.91 4.48 5.12
C PHE A 104 0.41 3.87 5.57
N ILE A 105 1.39 3.72 4.66
CA ILE A 105 2.73 3.22 4.98
C ILE A 105 3.44 4.17 5.96
N ALA A 106 3.44 5.48 5.69
CA ALA A 106 4.07 6.47 6.56
C ALA A 106 3.51 6.39 7.99
N ILE A 107 2.19 6.33 8.14
CA ILE A 107 1.51 6.24 9.44
C ILE A 107 1.75 4.88 10.11
N ALA A 108 1.75 3.79 9.36
CA ALA A 108 2.05 2.44 9.87
C ALA A 108 3.49 2.32 10.38
N ASN A 109 4.41 3.08 9.80
CA ASN A 109 5.80 3.19 10.25
C ASN A 109 5.98 4.17 11.42
N ASN A 110 4.92 4.84 11.88
CA ASN A 110 4.96 5.96 12.82
C ASN A 110 5.86 7.13 12.36
N ASP A 111 6.06 7.27 11.04
CA ASP A 111 6.81 8.38 10.45
C ASP A 111 5.90 9.59 10.25
N PHE A 112 5.61 10.27 11.35
CA PHE A 112 4.67 11.38 11.35
C PHE A 112 5.19 12.63 10.63
N GLN A 113 6.50 12.80 10.52
CA GLN A 113 7.08 13.91 9.74
C GLN A 113 6.82 13.71 8.25
N VAL A 114 7.01 12.49 7.75
CA VAL A 114 6.66 12.16 6.36
C VAL A 114 5.15 12.17 6.15
N ALA A 115 4.36 11.65 7.09
CA ALA A 115 2.89 11.69 6.98
C ALA A 115 2.36 13.13 6.92
N ASP A 116 2.87 14.04 7.76
CA ASP A 116 2.53 15.46 7.73
C ASP A 116 2.88 16.09 6.38
N TYR A 117 4.05 15.75 5.82
CA TYR A 117 4.45 16.22 4.50
C TYR A 117 3.50 15.71 3.40
N LEU A 118 3.18 14.41 3.37
CA LEU A 118 2.24 13.85 2.38
C LEU A 118 0.85 14.49 2.49
N ILE A 119 0.34 14.71 3.70
CA ILE A 119 -0.93 15.42 3.94
C ILE A 119 -0.86 16.85 3.43
N SER A 120 0.24 17.57 3.68
CA SER A 120 0.44 18.93 3.18
C SER A 120 0.47 19.01 1.64
N LYS A 121 0.70 17.88 0.98
CA LYS A 121 0.69 17.71 -0.48
C LYS A 121 -0.62 17.12 -1.01
N GLY A 122 -1.65 16.98 -0.17
CA GLY A 122 -3.00 16.58 -0.58
C GLY A 122 -3.38 15.12 -0.31
N ALA A 123 -2.52 14.35 0.37
CA ALA A 123 -2.90 13.00 0.82
C ALA A 123 -3.98 13.10 1.93
N SER A 124 -5.01 12.26 1.85
CA SER A 124 -6.16 12.28 2.75
C SER A 124 -6.16 11.12 3.73
N LEU A 125 -6.38 11.42 5.01
CA LEU A 125 -6.61 10.40 6.05
C LEU A 125 -7.93 9.63 5.84
N GLU A 126 -8.87 10.23 5.11
CA GLU A 126 -10.15 9.62 4.75
C GLU A 126 -10.11 8.89 3.41
N TYR A 127 -8.93 8.78 2.79
CA TYR A 127 -8.79 8.03 1.55
C TYR A 127 -9.23 6.58 1.77
N ASN A 128 -10.06 6.11 0.84
CA ASN A 128 -10.53 4.74 0.82
C ASN A 128 -9.98 4.08 -0.45
N PHE A 129 -9.03 3.17 -0.26
CA PHE A 129 -8.38 2.47 -1.36
C PHE A 129 -9.34 1.44 -1.95
N LYS A 130 -9.55 1.53 -3.26
CA LYS A 130 -10.35 0.59 -4.03
C LYS A 130 -9.49 -0.04 -5.11
N SER A 131 -9.47 -1.36 -5.18
CA SER A 131 -8.90 -2.08 -6.31
C SER A 131 -9.87 -3.10 -6.86
N GLU A 132 -9.93 -3.12 -8.19
CA GLU A 132 -10.65 -4.11 -8.97
C GLU A 132 -10.04 -5.52 -8.80
N PRO A 133 -10.82 -6.59 -9.06
CA PRO A 133 -10.45 -7.97 -8.77
C PRO A 133 -9.34 -8.50 -9.66
N TRP A 134 -9.25 -8.05 -10.91
CA TRP A 134 -8.23 -8.53 -11.85
C TRP A 134 -6.82 -8.04 -11.48
N ASN A 135 -6.71 -6.99 -10.66
CA ASN A 135 -5.42 -6.47 -10.19
C ASN A 135 -4.79 -7.33 -9.07
N THR A 136 -5.54 -8.26 -8.44
CA THR A 136 -5.02 -9.13 -7.37
C THR A 136 -4.37 -10.41 -7.88
N GLY A 137 -4.45 -10.68 -9.20
CA GLY A 137 -3.89 -11.87 -9.83
C GLY A 137 -4.51 -13.20 -9.36
N THR A 138 -5.72 -13.17 -8.79
CA THR A 138 -6.39 -14.38 -8.28
C THR A 138 -7.29 -15.01 -9.34
N ASP A 139 -7.02 -16.26 -9.70
CA ASP A 139 -8.04 -17.13 -10.29
C ASP A 139 -9.25 -17.20 -9.35
N TYR A 140 -10.44 -16.98 -9.90
CA TYR A 140 -11.75 -16.85 -9.24
C TYR A 140 -12.11 -17.90 -8.19
N VAL A 141 -11.40 -19.04 -8.15
CA VAL A 141 -11.88 -20.28 -7.54
C VAL A 141 -11.34 -20.52 -6.11
N ASN A 142 -10.29 -19.82 -5.65
CA ASN A 142 -9.54 -20.27 -4.45
C ASN A 142 -9.44 -19.29 -3.26
N ILE A 143 -10.30 -18.27 -3.19
CA ILE A 143 -10.30 -17.33 -2.05
C ILE A 143 -11.02 -17.93 -0.81
N ASN A 144 -11.77 -19.01 -0.99
CA ASN A 144 -12.74 -19.49 0.01
C ASN A 144 -12.26 -20.53 1.04
N LYS A 145 -10.94 -20.75 1.22
CA LYS A 145 -10.49 -21.76 2.20
C LYS A 145 -9.38 -21.38 3.19
N SER A 146 -8.74 -20.21 3.14
CA SER A 146 -7.71 -19.93 4.17
C SER A 146 -7.47 -18.50 4.65
N ASN A 147 -7.92 -17.42 3.98
CA ASN A 147 -7.44 -16.08 4.33
C ASN A 147 -8.57 -15.10 4.65
N ASN A 148 -8.84 -14.92 5.96
CA ASN A 148 -9.70 -13.92 6.58
C ASN A 148 -9.19 -12.48 6.35
N LEU A 149 -9.39 -11.88 5.17
CA LEU A 149 -9.11 -10.44 4.98
C LEU A 149 -10.44 -9.67 4.84
N PRO A 150 -10.82 -8.82 5.82
CA PRO A 150 -12.15 -8.23 5.92
C PRO A 150 -12.38 -6.98 5.03
N TYR A 151 -11.36 -6.49 4.33
CA TYR A 151 -11.51 -5.38 3.37
C TYR A 151 -11.98 -5.82 1.99
N TYR A 152 -12.25 -7.11 1.81
CA TYR A 152 -12.85 -7.61 0.59
C TYR A 152 -14.37 -7.42 0.62
N SER A 153 -14.91 -6.53 -0.21
CA SER A 153 -16.35 -6.42 -0.41
C SER A 153 -16.79 -7.28 -1.58
N MET A 154 -17.83 -8.09 -1.36
CA MET A 154 -18.51 -8.88 -2.39
C MET A 154 -19.53 -7.97 -3.08
N GLU A 155 -19.27 -7.56 -4.32
CA GLU A 155 -20.25 -6.90 -5.16
C GLU A 155 -20.72 -7.88 -6.25
N GLY A 156 -22.03 -8.14 -6.29
CA GLY A 156 -22.64 -9.06 -7.26
C GLY A 156 -23.39 -8.29 -8.34
N GLN A 157 -23.11 -8.58 -9.60
CA GLN A 157 -23.97 -8.20 -10.72
C GLN A 157 -24.20 -9.43 -11.59
N GLY A 158 -25.42 -9.97 -11.57
CA GLY A 158 -25.86 -11.00 -12.52
C GLY A 158 -26.30 -12.30 -11.88
N LEU A 159 -27.18 -13.01 -12.60
CA LEU A 159 -27.80 -14.30 -12.24
C LEU A 159 -26.83 -15.50 -12.33
N ASP A 160 -25.59 -15.26 -12.76
CA ASP A 160 -24.51 -16.24 -12.75
C ASP A 160 -23.60 -16.00 -11.54
N LEU A 161 -23.24 -17.07 -10.83
CA LEU A 161 -22.60 -17.09 -9.50
C LEU A 161 -21.11 -16.62 -9.49
N ASP A 162 -20.73 -15.72 -10.38
CA ASP A 162 -19.37 -15.18 -10.47
C ASP A 162 -19.21 -14.02 -9.47
N TYR A 163 -18.78 -14.36 -8.25
CA TYR A 163 -18.46 -13.37 -7.23
C TYR A 163 -17.07 -12.80 -7.43
N TYR A 164 -16.99 -11.47 -7.52
CA TYR A 164 -15.75 -10.72 -7.62
C TYR A 164 -15.35 -10.18 -6.24
N TYR A 165 -14.06 -10.29 -5.92
CA TYR A 165 -13.50 -9.78 -4.67
C TYR A 165 -12.74 -8.48 -4.94
N ASN A 166 -13.26 -7.36 -4.43
CA ASN A 166 -12.64 -6.04 -4.53
C ASN A 166 -11.96 -5.67 -3.22
N ILE A 167 -10.76 -5.08 -3.29
CA ILE A 167 -10.17 -4.43 -2.10
C ILE A 167 -10.93 -3.12 -1.88
N ASN A 168 -11.41 -2.90 -0.66
CA ASN A 168 -12.07 -1.69 -0.21
C ASN A 168 -11.63 -1.40 1.22
N ALA A 169 -10.56 -0.63 1.38
CA ALA A 169 -9.84 -0.48 2.63
C ALA A 169 -9.49 0.98 2.96
N ASN A 170 -9.76 1.40 4.18
CA ASN A 170 -9.29 2.67 4.73
C ASN A 170 -8.02 2.48 5.60
N LEU A 171 -7.48 3.59 6.13
CA LEU A 171 -6.29 3.61 6.97
C LEU A 171 -6.37 2.68 8.19
N LEU A 172 -7.53 2.62 8.86
CA LEU A 172 -7.70 1.78 10.05
C LEU A 172 -7.72 0.30 9.69
N ASP A 173 -8.35 -0.06 8.57
CA ASP A 173 -8.36 -1.43 8.05
C ASP A 173 -6.92 -1.87 7.77
N TYR A 174 -6.16 -1.02 7.07
CA TYR A 174 -4.73 -1.23 6.83
C TYR A 174 -3.95 -1.41 8.13
N LEU A 175 -4.04 -0.49 9.08
CA LEU A 175 -3.28 -0.59 10.33
C LEU A 175 -3.58 -1.86 11.14
N ARG A 176 -4.83 -2.33 11.12
CA ARG A 176 -5.24 -3.54 11.85
C ARG A 176 -4.74 -4.82 11.18
N GLU A 177 -4.99 -4.96 9.89
CA GLU A 177 -4.67 -6.20 9.16
C GLU A 177 -3.17 -6.47 9.12
N TYR A 178 -2.36 -5.42 8.95
CA TYR A 178 -0.90 -5.54 9.01
C TYR A 178 -0.35 -5.54 10.44
N LYS A 179 -1.22 -5.54 11.46
CA LYS A 179 -0.86 -5.51 12.89
C LYS A 179 0.06 -4.34 13.24
N ARG A 180 -0.20 -3.18 12.63
CA ARG A 180 0.56 -1.92 12.79
C ARG A 180 -0.14 -0.90 13.68
N LEU A 181 -1.43 -1.06 13.95
CA LEU A 181 -2.18 -0.18 14.86
C LEU A 181 -1.55 -0.22 16.26
N ASN A 182 -1.12 0.93 16.76
CA ASN A 182 -0.45 1.07 18.04
C ASN A 182 -0.82 2.42 18.69
N LYS A 183 -0.38 2.64 19.94
CA LYS A 183 -0.72 3.86 20.69
C LYS A 183 -0.24 5.15 20.00
N HIS A 184 0.90 5.11 19.30
CA HIS A 184 1.48 6.29 18.67
C HIS A 184 0.69 6.70 17.43
N ASN A 185 0.49 5.79 16.46
CA ASN A 185 -0.27 6.14 15.26
C ASN A 185 -1.75 6.38 15.56
N LYS A 186 -2.36 5.68 16.52
CA LYS A 186 -3.71 5.99 17.01
C LYS A 186 -3.79 7.45 17.47
N LYS A 187 -2.90 7.87 18.38
CA LYS A 187 -2.88 9.24 18.91
C LYS A 187 -2.66 10.27 17.79
N TYR A 188 -1.75 10.00 16.86
CA TYR A 188 -1.50 10.87 15.72
C TYR A 188 -2.76 11.07 14.87
N ILE A 189 -3.45 9.98 14.51
CA ILE A 189 -4.67 9.98 13.69
C ILE A 189 -5.81 10.72 14.40
N GLU A 190 -6.00 10.46 15.70
CA GLU A 190 -7.00 11.16 16.53
C GLU A 190 -6.73 12.67 16.60
N ASN A 191 -5.46 13.07 16.76
CA ASN A 191 -5.06 14.48 16.76
C ASN A 191 -5.29 15.17 15.40
N LYS A 192 -5.31 14.40 14.31
CA LYS A 192 -5.65 14.90 12.96
C LYS A 192 -7.15 14.89 12.68
N GLY A 193 -7.98 14.54 13.66
CA GLY A 193 -9.44 14.61 13.58
C GLY A 193 -10.13 13.33 13.10
N LEU A 194 -9.38 12.28 12.75
CA LEU A 194 -9.97 11.00 12.35
C LEU A 194 -10.31 10.18 13.60
N ARG A 195 -11.60 9.89 13.79
CA ARG A 195 -12.07 9.09 14.93
C ARG A 195 -11.66 7.63 14.76
N VAL A 196 -10.97 7.08 15.75
CA VAL A 196 -10.59 5.67 15.79
C VAL A 196 -11.57 4.90 16.66
N ASP A 197 -12.65 4.41 16.06
CA ASP A 197 -13.53 3.45 16.75
C ASP A 197 -12.95 2.05 16.66
N ILE A 198 -12.48 1.52 17.79
CA ILE A 198 -11.88 0.19 17.90
C ILE A 198 -12.94 -0.91 17.74
N ASN A 199 -14.19 -0.64 18.11
CA ASN A 199 -15.25 -1.64 18.22
C ASN A 199 -16.06 -1.80 16.92
N LEU A 200 -16.09 -0.76 16.08
CA LEU A 200 -16.89 -0.76 14.85
C LEU A 200 -16.48 -1.88 13.87
N HIS A 201 -15.22 -2.29 13.88
CA HIS A 201 -14.67 -3.24 12.91
C HIS A 201 -14.73 -4.69 13.38
N GLU A 202 -14.59 -4.95 14.68
CA GLU A 202 -14.92 -6.27 15.26
C GLU A 202 -16.39 -6.57 15.01
N LYS A 203 -17.27 -5.59 15.26
CA LYS A 203 -18.69 -5.71 14.94
C LYS A 203 -18.95 -5.98 13.45
N LYS A 204 -18.29 -5.26 12.52
CA LYS A 204 -18.43 -5.52 11.09
C LYS A 204 -17.90 -6.89 10.67
N ALA A 205 -16.79 -7.33 11.25
CA ALA A 205 -16.21 -8.64 10.99
C ALA A 205 -17.11 -9.76 11.53
N ASP A 206 -17.69 -9.57 12.71
CA ASP A 206 -18.65 -10.51 13.31
C ASP A 206 -19.97 -10.53 12.54
N ASP A 207 -20.52 -9.37 12.16
CA ASP A 207 -21.68 -9.26 11.27
C ASP A 207 -21.43 -9.97 9.93
N TYR A 208 -20.22 -9.87 9.38
CA TYR A 208 -19.82 -10.54 8.14
C TYR A 208 -19.71 -12.06 8.32
N ARG A 209 -19.06 -12.52 9.40
CA ARG A 209 -18.96 -13.94 9.76
C ARG A 209 -20.35 -14.56 9.96
N GLU A 210 -21.24 -13.87 10.66
CA GLU A 210 -22.61 -14.32 10.87
C GLU A 210 -23.40 -14.46 9.56
N ARG A 211 -23.23 -13.51 8.63
CA ARG A 211 -23.87 -13.59 7.30
C ARG A 211 -23.35 -14.78 6.50
N LEU A 212 -22.04 -15.03 6.52
CA LEU A 212 -21.46 -16.21 5.86
C LEU A 212 -21.98 -17.51 6.49
N ILE A 213 -21.99 -17.61 7.82
CA ILE A 213 -22.51 -18.80 8.52
C ILE A 213 -23.96 -19.07 8.13
N LYS A 214 -24.84 -18.05 8.13
CA LYS A 214 -26.23 -18.20 7.70
C LYS A 214 -26.37 -18.63 6.23
N LYS A 215 -25.55 -18.07 5.34
CA LYS A 215 -25.59 -18.37 3.89
C LYS A 215 -25.13 -19.81 3.57
N TYR A 216 -24.21 -20.37 4.34
CA TYR A 216 -23.60 -21.69 4.07
C TYR A 216 -24.09 -22.82 4.97
N MET A 217 -24.83 -22.55 6.05
CA MET A 217 -25.41 -23.58 6.94
C MET A 217 -26.93 -23.80 6.77
N MET A 218 -27.57 -23.08 5.86
CA MET A 218 -29.00 -23.25 5.52
C MET A 218 -29.25 -23.96 4.17
N ASN A 219 -28.20 -24.48 3.53
CA ASN A 219 -28.24 -25.41 2.41
C ASN A 219 -27.76 -26.79 2.88
#